data_AF-A0A8B0JLI0-F1
#
_entry.id   AF-A0A8B0JLI0-F1
#
_cell.length_a   1.000
_cell.length_b   1.000
_cell.length_c   1.000
_cell.angle_alpha   90.00
_cell.angle_beta   90.00
_cell.angle_gamma   90.00
#
_symmetry.space_group_name_H-M   'P 1'
#
loop_
_entity.id
_entity.type
_entity.pdbx_description
1 polymer ?
#
loop_
_entity_poly.entity_id
_entity_poly.type
_entity_poly.pdbx_seq_one_letter_code
_entity_poly.pdbx_strand_id
1 'polypeptide(L)'
;ELAREESRKYGDPLEFHVRDVANMEPLGQFDLVNAAWLFNYADSVENLRKMFKVVRASLKPDGKLVAYTVDPDFSLAKGNFAKYGVNVLNERAWGPGYRHDAEFVTDPPSQFSFYRWSRADYESAIADAGFSHFEWQKPLLEADDIATHPPGFWDVF
;
A
#
# COMPACT_ATOMS: atom_id res chain seq x y z
N GLU A 1 8.83 0.52 18.74
CA GLU A 1 8.54 0.91 20.14
C GLU A 1 7.43 1.94 20.22
N LEU A 2 7.46 2.98 19.38
CA LEU A 2 6.42 4.03 19.26
C LEU A 2 4.96 3.51 19.25
N ALA A 3 4.61 2.53 18.41
CA ALA A 3 3.24 2.01 18.34
C ALA A 3 2.74 1.41 19.68
N ARG A 4 3.62 0.70 20.42
CA ARG A 4 3.31 0.17 21.74
C ARG A 4 3.19 1.27 22.80
N GLU A 5 3.95 2.35 22.64
CA GLU A 5 3.85 3.53 23.51
C GLU A 5 2.52 4.26 23.31
N GLU A 6 2.12 4.50 22.07
CA GLU A 6 0.82 5.11 21.75
C GLU A 6 -0.34 4.27 22.28
N SER A 7 -0.33 2.96 22.04
CA SER A 7 -1.38 2.07 22.56
C SER A 7 -1.48 2.10 24.09
N ARG A 8 -0.36 2.14 24.81
CA ARG A 8 -0.35 2.34 26.27
C ARG A 8 -0.92 3.69 26.70
N LYS A 9 -0.72 4.77 25.92
CA LYS A 9 -1.30 6.09 26.24
C LYS A 9 -2.81 6.08 26.13
N TYR A 10 -3.37 5.39 25.14
CA TYR A 10 -4.81 5.28 24.93
C TYR A 10 -5.47 4.15 25.74
N GLY A 11 -4.68 3.25 26.34
CA GLY A 11 -5.18 2.14 27.16
C GLY A 11 -5.90 1.08 26.33
N ASP A 12 -5.57 0.96 25.06
CA ASP A 12 -6.19 0.01 24.14
C ASP A 12 -5.51 -1.38 24.22
N PRO A 13 -6.18 -2.45 23.74
CA PRO A 13 -5.66 -3.82 23.84
C PRO A 13 -4.83 -4.24 22.62
N LEU A 14 -4.27 -3.33 21.82
CA LEU A 14 -3.56 -3.71 20.58
C LEU A 14 -2.23 -4.42 20.87
N GLU A 15 -1.99 -5.51 20.13
CA GLU A 15 -0.72 -6.22 20.12
C GLU A 15 0.11 -5.86 18.88
N PHE A 16 1.41 -5.61 19.07
CA PHE A 16 2.31 -5.20 17.98
C PHE A 16 3.50 -6.15 17.85
N HIS A 17 3.76 -6.61 16.63
CA HIS A 17 4.89 -7.47 16.28
C HIS A 17 5.74 -6.81 15.18
N VAL A 18 7.07 -6.88 15.32
CA VAL A 18 8.00 -6.46 14.27
C VAL A 18 8.23 -7.65 13.35
N ARG A 19 7.78 -7.56 12.09
CA ARG A 19 7.87 -8.64 11.10
C ARG A 19 8.09 -8.07 9.71
N ASP A 20 8.84 -8.80 8.90
CA ASP A 20 8.80 -8.65 7.44
C ASP A 20 7.71 -9.58 6.91
N VAL A 21 6.64 -8.99 6.35
CA VAL A 21 5.47 -9.76 5.87
C VAL A 21 5.83 -10.71 4.75
N ALA A 22 6.86 -10.43 3.94
CA ALA A 22 7.28 -11.34 2.89
C ALA A 22 7.92 -12.63 3.44
N ASN A 23 8.32 -12.67 4.72
CA ASN A 23 9.09 -13.76 5.32
C ASN A 23 8.53 -14.28 6.66
N MET A 24 7.42 -13.74 7.14
CA MET A 24 6.85 -14.14 8.43
C MET A 24 5.93 -15.36 8.32
N GLU A 25 5.83 -16.10 9.42
CA GLU A 25 4.76 -17.08 9.62
C GLU A 25 3.44 -16.36 10.03
N PRO A 26 2.27 -16.93 9.69
CA PRO A 26 0.98 -16.41 10.15
C PRO A 26 0.90 -16.35 11.69
N LEU A 27 0.35 -15.26 12.22
CA LEU A 27 0.17 -15.08 13.67
C LEU A 27 -1.15 -15.66 14.19
N GLY A 28 -2.02 -16.12 13.29
CA GLY A 28 -3.36 -16.59 13.60
C GLY A 28 -4.25 -16.63 12.35
N GLN A 29 -5.55 -16.84 12.57
CA GLN A 29 -6.57 -16.75 11.53
C GLN A 29 -7.50 -15.57 11.85
N PHE A 30 -7.62 -14.64 10.93
CA PHE A 30 -8.35 -13.39 11.12
C PHE A 30 -9.54 -13.30 10.15
N ASP A 31 -10.60 -12.64 10.58
CA ASP A 31 -11.76 -12.31 9.73
C ASP A 31 -11.41 -11.18 8.73
N LEU A 32 -10.48 -10.31 9.10
CA LEU A 32 -10.03 -9.17 8.32
C LEU A 32 -8.51 -9.05 8.39
N VAL A 33 -7.87 -8.88 7.25
CA VAL A 33 -6.49 -8.37 7.15
C VAL A 33 -6.54 -7.01 6.49
N ASN A 34 -6.05 -5.98 7.18
CA ASN A 34 -5.87 -4.63 6.64
C ASN A 34 -4.42 -4.40 6.25
N ALA A 35 -4.18 -4.00 5.00
CA ALA A 35 -2.85 -3.84 4.42
C ALA A 35 -2.71 -2.49 3.69
N ALA A 36 -2.91 -1.38 4.41
CA ALA A 36 -2.70 -0.05 3.88
C ALA A 36 -1.19 0.23 3.70
N TRP A 37 -0.79 0.53 2.46
CA TRP A 37 0.59 0.81 2.04
C TRP A 37 1.58 -0.36 2.19
N LEU A 38 1.12 -1.61 2.22
CA LEU A 38 2.01 -2.77 2.37
C LEU A 38 2.69 -3.18 1.05
N PHE A 39 1.89 -3.48 0.03
CA PHE A 39 2.37 -4.19 -1.17
C PHE A 39 3.31 -3.37 -2.05
N ASN A 40 3.22 -2.04 -1.99
CA ASN A 40 4.15 -1.12 -2.66
C ASN A 40 5.54 -1.10 -2.02
N TYR A 41 5.77 -1.80 -0.90
CA TYR A 41 7.11 -2.04 -0.35
C TYR A 41 7.67 -3.43 -0.67
N ALA A 42 6.93 -4.27 -1.42
CA ALA A 42 7.53 -5.48 -1.98
C ALA A 42 8.60 -5.08 -3.01
N ASP A 43 9.86 -5.40 -2.73
CA ASP A 43 11.02 -5.02 -3.55
C ASP A 43 11.28 -5.92 -4.77
N SER A 44 10.46 -6.96 -4.93
CA SER A 44 10.39 -7.82 -6.10
C SER A 44 8.98 -8.37 -6.29
N VAL A 45 8.66 -8.84 -7.49
CA VAL A 45 7.38 -9.53 -7.75
C VAL A 45 7.31 -10.85 -6.96
N GLU A 46 8.45 -11.50 -6.72
CA GLU A 46 8.53 -12.68 -5.86
C GLU A 46 8.10 -12.35 -4.43
N ASN A 47 8.57 -11.23 -3.88
CA ASN A 47 8.15 -10.78 -2.55
C ASN A 47 6.70 -10.31 -2.53
N LEU A 48 6.19 -9.69 -3.60
CA LEU A 48 4.76 -9.38 -3.74
C LEU A 48 3.90 -10.65 -3.62
N ARG A 49 4.28 -11.70 -4.35
CA ARG A 49 3.60 -13.01 -4.34
C ARG A 49 3.69 -13.67 -2.97
N LYS A 50 4.84 -13.60 -2.30
CA LYS A 50 5.00 -14.12 -0.93
C LYS A 50 4.10 -13.39 0.07
N MET A 51 4.02 -12.06 -0.01
CA MET A 51 3.13 -11.28 0.87
C MET A 51 1.66 -11.69 0.69
N PHE A 52 1.16 -11.83 -0.54
CA PHE A 52 -0.22 -12.30 -0.76
C PHE A 52 -0.47 -13.72 -0.20
N LYS A 53 0.50 -14.63 -0.32
CA LYS A 53 0.42 -15.97 0.29
C LYS A 53 0.36 -15.92 1.81
N VAL A 54 1.16 -15.08 2.45
CA VAL A 54 1.13 -14.88 3.91
C VAL A 54 -0.22 -14.31 4.35
N VAL A 55 -0.77 -13.34 3.61
CA VAL A 55 -2.10 -12.80 3.90
C VAL A 55 -3.17 -13.86 3.75
N ARG A 56 -3.16 -14.65 2.66
CA ARG A 56 -4.13 -15.74 2.48
C ARG A 56 -4.04 -16.78 3.60
N ALA A 57 -2.83 -17.14 4.02
CA ALA A 57 -2.59 -18.07 5.10
C ALA A 57 -2.98 -17.51 6.48
N SER A 58 -3.19 -16.19 6.60
CA SER A 58 -3.64 -15.52 7.82
C SER A 58 -5.15 -15.30 7.86
N LEU A 59 -5.88 -15.60 6.79
CA LEU A 59 -7.31 -15.37 6.67
C LEU A 59 -8.12 -16.63 6.91
N LYS A 60 -9.19 -16.50 7.71
CA LYS A 60 -10.28 -17.48 7.75
C LYS A 60 -10.89 -17.65 6.35
N PRO A 61 -11.55 -18.81 6.05
CA PRO A 61 -12.10 -19.07 4.72
C PRO A 61 -13.09 -18.01 4.20
N ASP A 62 -13.85 -17.38 5.09
CA ASP A 62 -14.85 -16.34 4.85
C ASP A 62 -14.34 -14.92 5.14
N GLY A 63 -13.07 -14.80 5.54
CA GLY A 63 -12.43 -13.51 5.80
C GLY A 63 -12.05 -12.76 4.52
N LYS A 64 -11.67 -11.49 4.67
CA LYS A 64 -11.25 -10.65 3.54
C LYS A 64 -9.98 -9.87 3.78
N LEU A 65 -9.26 -9.60 2.69
CA LEU A 65 -8.19 -8.60 2.64
C LEU A 65 -8.77 -7.28 2.17
N VAL A 66 -8.45 -6.19 2.88
CA VAL A 66 -8.64 -4.82 2.40
C VAL A 66 -7.26 -4.16 2.35
N ALA A 67 -6.88 -3.69 1.18
CA ALA A 67 -5.54 -3.16 0.93
C ALA A 67 -5.61 -1.80 0.23
N TYR A 68 -4.58 -0.99 0.48
CA TYR A 68 -4.36 0.27 -0.22
C TYR A 68 -2.92 0.27 -0.73
N THR A 69 -2.71 0.59 -2.00
CA THR A 69 -1.38 0.54 -2.60
C THR A 69 -1.26 1.53 -3.76
N VAL A 70 -0.10 1.58 -4.39
CA VAL A 70 0.18 2.43 -5.55
C VAL A 70 -0.59 1.91 -6.76
N ASP A 71 -1.31 2.80 -7.45
CA ASP A 71 -1.98 2.46 -8.71
C ASP A 71 -0.94 2.05 -9.77
N PRO A 72 -1.06 0.85 -10.36
CA PRO A 72 -0.18 0.41 -11.45
C PRO A 72 -0.08 1.39 -12.62
N ASP A 73 -1.13 2.18 -12.86
CA ASP A 73 -1.24 3.12 -13.99
C ASP A 73 -0.66 4.51 -13.71
N PHE A 74 -0.16 4.76 -12.49
CA PHE A 74 0.59 5.99 -12.17
C PHE A 74 1.81 6.13 -13.09
N SER A 75 2.06 7.36 -13.56
CA SER A 75 3.28 7.71 -14.28
C SER A 75 3.71 9.11 -13.89
N LEU A 76 4.96 9.25 -13.45
CA LEU A 76 5.51 10.54 -13.03
C LEU A 76 5.46 11.61 -14.13
N ALA A 77 5.52 11.22 -15.40
CA ALA A 77 5.43 12.12 -16.54
C ALA A 77 4.07 12.82 -16.70
N LYS A 78 2.99 12.25 -16.12
CA LYS A 78 1.64 12.84 -16.15
C LYS A 78 1.40 13.88 -15.05
N GLY A 79 2.27 13.95 -14.05
CA GLY A 79 2.14 14.86 -12.92
C GLY A 79 2.71 14.24 -11.65
N ASN A 80 3.25 15.10 -10.78
CA ASN A 80 3.78 14.69 -9.48
C ASN A 80 2.71 14.85 -8.39
N PHE A 81 2.87 14.13 -7.27
CA PHE A 81 1.92 14.04 -6.17
C PHE A 81 2.26 14.97 -4.99
N ALA A 82 3.27 15.84 -5.12
CA ALA A 82 3.81 16.65 -4.03
C ALA A 82 2.75 17.51 -3.33
N LYS A 83 1.84 18.12 -4.08
CA LYS A 83 0.72 18.92 -3.53
C LYS A 83 -0.28 18.11 -2.69
N TYR A 84 -0.28 16.79 -2.82
CA TYR A 84 -1.10 15.86 -2.05
C TYR A 84 -0.31 15.19 -0.91
N GLY A 85 0.92 15.64 -0.63
CA GLY A 85 1.73 15.21 0.52
C GLY A 85 2.85 14.22 0.22
N VAL A 86 3.02 13.78 -1.04
CA VAL A 86 4.09 12.86 -1.45
C VAL A 86 4.83 13.40 -2.66
N ASN A 87 6.06 13.85 -2.48
CA ASN A 87 6.90 14.30 -3.59
C ASN A 87 7.65 13.10 -4.19
N VAL A 88 7.26 12.68 -5.41
CA VAL A 88 7.93 11.60 -6.14
C VAL A 88 9.11 12.17 -6.90
N LEU A 89 10.32 11.76 -6.52
CA LEU A 89 11.57 12.36 -6.96
C LEU A 89 12.06 11.77 -8.29
N ASN A 90 11.78 10.48 -8.53
CA ASN A 90 12.12 9.81 -9.78
C ASN A 90 11.24 8.57 -10.04
N GLU A 91 11.36 8.05 -11.27
CA GLU A 91 10.77 6.80 -11.72
C GLU A 91 11.84 6.06 -12.54
N ARG A 92 12.12 4.81 -12.17
CA ARG A 92 13.13 3.98 -12.87
C ARG A 92 12.61 2.55 -13.03
N ALA A 93 12.94 1.93 -14.16
CA ALA A 93 12.63 0.52 -14.38
C ALA A 93 13.28 -0.36 -13.30
N TRP A 94 12.53 -1.35 -12.80
CA TRP A 94 12.97 -2.27 -11.76
C TRP A 94 12.31 -3.63 -11.96
N GLY A 95 13.06 -4.59 -12.52
CA GLY A 95 12.49 -5.87 -12.93
C GLY A 95 11.33 -5.66 -13.92
N PRO A 96 10.17 -6.31 -13.71
CA PRO A 96 8.97 -6.10 -14.55
C PRO A 96 8.16 -4.84 -14.20
N GLY A 97 8.57 -4.06 -13.19
CA GLY A 97 7.86 -2.87 -12.72
C GLY A 97 8.76 -1.64 -12.65
N TYR A 98 8.43 -0.74 -11.73
CA TYR A 98 9.17 0.50 -11.50
C TYR A 98 9.49 0.69 -10.02
N ARG A 99 10.63 1.31 -9.74
CA ARG A 99 11.01 1.83 -8.44
C ARG A 99 10.96 3.34 -8.46
N HIS A 100 10.50 3.91 -7.36
CA HIS A 100 10.43 5.34 -7.11
C HIS A 100 11.19 5.69 -5.84
N ASP A 101 11.99 6.75 -5.87
CA ASP A 101 12.36 7.45 -4.64
C ASP A 101 11.39 8.63 -4.45
N ALA A 102 11.01 8.86 -3.20
CA ALA A 102 10.03 9.86 -2.82
C ALA A 102 10.35 10.44 -1.43
N GLU A 103 9.62 11.47 -1.06
CA GLU A 103 9.63 12.01 0.29
C GLU A 103 8.22 12.44 0.71
N PHE A 104 7.88 12.20 1.98
CA PHE A 104 6.71 12.82 2.57
C PHE A 104 6.99 14.31 2.74
N VAL A 105 6.01 15.14 2.41
CA VAL A 105 6.07 16.60 2.55
C VAL A 105 5.89 16.95 4.03
N THR A 106 6.95 16.76 4.81
CA THR A 106 7.08 17.06 6.24
C THR A 106 8.19 18.09 6.47
N ASP A 107 8.39 18.53 7.71
CA ASP A 107 9.49 19.41 8.09
C ASP A 107 10.37 18.76 9.20
N PRO A 108 11.56 18.22 8.86
CA PRO A 108 12.15 18.11 7.52
C PRO A 108 11.45 17.04 6.64
N PRO A 109 11.62 17.06 5.31
CA PRO A 109 11.10 16.01 4.43
C PRO A 109 11.65 14.62 4.79
N SER A 110 10.78 13.62 4.77
CA SER A 110 11.13 12.24 5.14
C SER A 110 11.25 11.36 3.91
N GLN A 111 12.46 10.95 3.55
CA GLN A 111 12.72 10.16 2.34
C GLN A 111 12.29 8.69 2.50
N PHE A 112 11.78 8.12 1.41
CA PHE A 112 11.47 6.70 1.29
C PHE A 112 11.53 6.26 -0.17
N SER A 113 11.45 4.95 -0.42
CA SER A 113 11.30 4.39 -1.76
C SER A 113 10.14 3.41 -1.79
N PHE A 114 9.46 3.31 -2.93
CA PHE A 114 8.38 2.35 -3.16
C PHE A 114 8.44 1.76 -4.56
N TYR A 115 7.66 0.71 -4.78
CA TYR A 115 7.60 -0.06 -6.01
C TYR A 115 6.20 0.01 -6.61
N ARG A 116 6.15 0.17 -7.92
CA ARG A 116 4.93 0.11 -8.73
C ARG A 116 4.99 -1.14 -9.59
N TRP A 117 4.27 -2.16 -9.16
CA TRP A 117 4.09 -3.40 -9.90
C TRP A 117 2.92 -3.28 -10.89
N SER A 118 2.98 -4.05 -11.98
CA SER A 118 1.93 -4.01 -12.99
C SER A 118 0.62 -4.58 -12.45
N ARG A 119 -0.50 -4.15 -13.04
CA ARG A 119 -1.83 -4.68 -12.71
C ARG A 119 -1.87 -6.20 -12.89
N ALA A 120 -1.26 -6.71 -13.95
CA ALA A 120 -1.18 -8.15 -14.24
C ALA A 120 -0.38 -8.92 -13.16
N ASP A 121 0.72 -8.36 -12.64
CA ASP A 121 1.50 -9.01 -11.58
C ASP A 121 0.74 -9.07 -10.26
N TYR A 122 -0.03 -8.02 -9.93
CA TYR A 122 -0.94 -8.03 -8.79
C TYR A 122 -2.00 -9.12 -8.94
N GLU A 123 -2.72 -9.15 -10.06
CA GLU A 123 -3.81 -10.11 -10.30
C GLU A 123 -3.29 -11.56 -10.32
N SER A 124 -2.11 -11.78 -10.91
CA SER A 124 -1.41 -13.06 -10.88
C SER A 124 -1.03 -13.47 -9.45
N ALA A 125 -0.45 -12.56 -8.66
CA ALA A 125 -0.08 -12.83 -7.27
C ALA A 125 -1.30 -13.15 -6.38
N ILE A 126 -2.43 -12.46 -6.61
CA ILE A 126 -3.70 -12.69 -5.91
C ILE A 126 -4.24 -14.09 -6.24
N ALA A 127 -4.31 -14.43 -7.53
CA ALA A 127 -4.80 -15.73 -7.98
C ALA A 127 -3.92 -16.88 -7.45
N ASP A 128 -2.60 -16.75 -7.56
CA ASP A 128 -1.65 -17.78 -7.13
C ASP A 128 -1.55 -17.93 -5.61
N ALA A 129 -1.98 -16.92 -4.85
CA ALA A 129 -2.16 -17.03 -3.41
C ALA A 129 -3.44 -17.80 -3.04
N GLY A 130 -4.41 -17.96 -3.95
CA GLY A 130 -5.66 -18.69 -3.72
C GLY A 130 -6.82 -17.80 -3.26
N PHE A 131 -6.83 -16.52 -3.62
CA PHE A 131 -8.03 -15.69 -3.53
C PHE A 131 -8.95 -15.97 -4.73
N SER A 132 -10.22 -16.21 -4.46
CA SER A 132 -11.22 -16.50 -5.51
C SER A 132 -11.81 -15.24 -6.16
N HIS A 133 -11.66 -14.08 -5.53
CA HIS A 133 -12.21 -12.81 -5.98
C HIS A 133 -11.27 -11.66 -5.62
N PHE A 134 -11.21 -10.65 -6.48
CA PHE A 134 -10.62 -9.36 -6.21
C PHE A 134 -11.37 -8.27 -6.97
N GLU A 135 -11.31 -7.06 -6.45
CA GLU A 135 -11.82 -5.88 -7.13
C GLU A 135 -10.87 -4.71 -6.89
N TRP A 136 -10.66 -3.89 -7.92
CA TRP A 136 -9.92 -2.65 -7.79
C TRP A 136 -10.89 -1.54 -7.40
N GLN A 137 -10.59 -0.80 -6.35
CA GLN A 137 -11.38 0.33 -5.89
C GLN A 137 -10.65 1.64 -6.22
N LYS A 138 -11.29 2.51 -6.98
CA LYS A 138 -10.80 3.88 -7.20
C LYS A 138 -10.88 4.67 -5.88
N PRO A 139 -9.92 5.55 -5.56
CA PRO A 139 -10.07 6.49 -4.44
C PRO A 139 -11.39 7.28 -4.55
N LEU A 140 -12.07 7.44 -3.42
CA LEU A 140 -13.38 8.09 -3.33
C LEU A 140 -13.19 9.59 -3.13
N LEU A 141 -12.90 10.32 -4.22
CA LEU A 141 -12.91 11.78 -4.21
C LEU A 141 -14.36 12.29 -4.28
N GLU A 142 -14.78 13.07 -3.30
CA GLU A 142 -16.15 13.57 -3.17
C GLU A 142 -16.29 15.04 -3.63
N ALA A 143 -17.54 15.49 -3.81
CA ALA A 143 -17.82 16.85 -4.26
C ALA A 143 -17.32 17.92 -3.27
N ASP A 144 -17.41 17.63 -1.97
CA ASP A 144 -16.98 18.54 -0.91
C ASP A 144 -15.44 18.70 -0.89
N ASP A 145 -14.69 17.64 -1.22
CA ASP A 145 -13.23 17.71 -1.37
C ASP A 145 -12.83 18.68 -2.48
N ILE A 146 -13.57 18.63 -3.60
CA ILE A 146 -13.35 19.51 -4.75
C ILE A 146 -13.75 20.95 -4.42
N ALA A 147 -14.90 21.15 -3.78
CA ALA A 147 -15.43 22.47 -3.47
C ALA A 147 -14.58 23.26 -2.46
N THR A 148 -13.86 22.55 -1.59
CA THR A 148 -13.02 23.15 -0.53
C THR A 148 -11.59 23.45 -0.99
N HIS A 149 -11.24 23.17 -2.25
CA HIS A 149 -9.92 23.45 -2.82
C HIS A 149 -10.01 24.39 -4.04
N PRO A 150 -8.91 25.08 -4.40
CA PRO A 150 -8.87 25.90 -5.61
C PRO A 150 -9.24 25.10 -6.88
N PRO A 151 -9.85 25.73 -7.89
CA PRO A 151 -10.12 25.07 -9.17
C PRO A 151 -8.87 24.40 -9.76
N GLY A 152 -9.01 23.16 -10.23
CA GLY A 152 -7.91 22.36 -10.80
C GLY A 152 -6.99 21.69 -9.76
N PHE A 153 -7.25 21.84 -8.46
CA PHE A 153 -6.41 21.25 -7.42
C PHE A 153 -6.31 19.72 -7.55
N TRP A 154 -7.41 19.03 -7.88
CA TRP A 154 -7.48 17.57 -7.95
C TRP A 154 -7.22 16.97 -9.35
N ASP A 155 -6.85 17.77 -10.36
CA ASP A 155 -6.71 17.30 -11.76
C ASP A 155 -5.66 16.19 -11.97
N VAL A 156 -4.72 16.04 -11.04
CA VAL A 156 -3.61 15.07 -11.09
C VAL A 156 -3.87 13.84 -10.21
N PHE A 157 -4.85 13.92 -9.29
CA PHE A 157 -5.14 12.89 -8.29
C PHE A 157 -5.87 11.69 -8.89
#